data_AF-V4NH89-F1
#
_entry.id   AF-V4NH89-F1
#
_cell.length_a   1.000
_cell.length_b   1.000
_cell.length_c   1.000
_cell.angle_alpha   90.00
_cell.angle_beta   90.00
_cell.angle_gamma   90.00
#
_symmetry.space_group_name_H-M   'P 1'
#
loop_
_entity.id
_entity.type
_entity.pdbx_description
1 polymer ?
#
loop_
_entity_poly.entity_id
_entity_poly.type
_entity_poly.pdbx_seq_one_letter_code
_entity_poly.pdbx_strand_id
1 'polypeptide(L)'
;MLARRLFRFGFENTAEVRANTRDGTDYESSTGIWIMSDSDEAALEWGKTIAERLVSYLFEHESDFAYSWAEARFAHWIEKDPSALAAASYLPVVTIGEMPNLAVLAEDA
;
A
#
# COMPACT_ATOMS: atom_id res chain seq x y z
N MET A 1 6.63 6.17 22.45
CA MET A 1 7.78 6.84 21.81
C MET A 1 7.59 6.72 20.31
N LEU A 2 7.95 7.76 19.54
CA LEU A 2 7.86 7.68 18.08
C LEU A 2 8.90 6.69 17.54
N ALA A 3 8.46 5.81 16.63
CA ALA A 3 9.31 4.83 15.95
C ALA A 3 8.86 4.65 14.49
N ARG A 4 9.81 4.27 13.64
CA ARG A 4 9.58 3.94 12.24
C ARG A 4 8.96 2.54 12.16
N ARG A 5 7.79 2.41 11.53
CA ARG A 5 7.08 1.15 11.34
C ARG A 5 6.80 0.93 9.87
N LEU A 6 7.17 -0.24 9.35
CA LEU A 6 6.91 -0.57 7.95
C LEU A 6 5.50 -1.15 7.85
N PHE A 7 4.61 -0.38 7.24
CA PHE A 7 3.31 -0.88 6.82
C PHE A 7 3.45 -1.55 5.45
N ARG A 8 3.05 -2.81 5.33
CA ARG A 8 3.00 -3.56 4.07
C ARG A 8 1.55 -3.84 3.71
N PHE A 9 1.26 -3.87 2.42
CA PHE A 9 -0.06 -4.20 1.92
C PHE A 9 0.02 -4.80 0.52
N GLY A 10 -0.90 -5.74 0.24
CA GLY A 10 -1.19 -6.20 -1.11
C GLY A 10 -2.13 -5.24 -1.83
N PHE A 11 -2.15 -5.30 -3.15
CA PHE A 11 -3.10 -4.58 -4.02
C PHE A 11 -3.07 -5.21 -5.42
N GLU A 12 -4.01 -4.82 -6.26
CA GLU A 12 -3.95 -5.04 -7.69
C GLU A 12 -3.76 -3.70 -8.40
N ASN A 13 -2.82 -3.62 -9.34
CA ASN A 13 -2.81 -2.55 -10.33
C ASN A 13 -3.83 -2.83 -11.46
N THR A 14 -3.98 -1.86 -12.35
CA THR A 14 -5.01 -1.93 -13.41
C THR A 14 -4.80 -3.10 -14.38
N ALA A 15 -3.54 -3.50 -14.62
CA ALA A 15 -3.22 -4.64 -15.46
C ALA A 15 -3.58 -5.96 -14.77
N GLU A 16 -3.31 -6.06 -13.47
CA GLU A 16 -3.65 -7.22 -12.64
C GLU A 16 -5.17 -7.42 -12.53
N VAL A 17 -5.94 -6.38 -12.22
CA VAL A 17 -7.43 -6.48 -12.20
C VAL A 17 -7.97 -6.99 -13.53
N ARG A 18 -7.47 -6.46 -14.65
CA ARG A 18 -7.91 -6.88 -16.00
C ARG A 18 -7.54 -8.33 -16.28
N ALA A 19 -6.34 -8.76 -15.91
CA ALA A 19 -5.90 -10.14 -16.07
C ALA A 19 -6.74 -11.08 -15.20
N ASN A 20 -6.89 -10.78 -13.91
CA ASN A 20 -7.68 -11.57 -12.96
C ASN A 20 -9.15 -11.69 -13.39
N THR A 21 -9.75 -10.60 -13.87
CA THR A 21 -11.12 -10.59 -14.40
C THR A 21 -11.26 -11.46 -15.67
N ARG A 22 -10.27 -11.41 -16.57
CA ARG A 22 -10.31 -12.14 -17.85
C ARG A 22 -10.01 -13.62 -17.67
N ASP A 23 -9.00 -13.93 -16.88
CA ASP A 23 -8.37 -15.25 -16.84
C ASP A 23 -8.74 -16.04 -15.56
N GLY A 24 -9.41 -15.40 -14.60
CA GLY A 24 -9.81 -16.02 -13.32
C GLY A 24 -8.63 -16.28 -12.38
N THR A 25 -7.54 -15.54 -12.55
CA THR A 25 -6.34 -15.60 -11.70
C THR A 25 -6.50 -14.75 -10.43
N ASP A 26 -5.57 -14.91 -9.48
CA ASP A 26 -5.50 -14.19 -8.20
C ASP A 26 -4.15 -13.45 -8.04
N TYR A 27 -3.63 -12.90 -9.13
CA TYR A 27 -2.36 -12.18 -9.09
C TYR A 27 -2.51 -10.87 -8.30
N GLU A 28 -1.68 -10.71 -7.28
CA GLU A 28 -1.62 -9.50 -6.46
C GLU A 28 -0.16 -9.03 -6.35
N SER A 29 0.03 -7.72 -6.42
CA SER A 29 1.29 -7.06 -6.09
C SER A 29 1.32 -6.67 -4.61
N SER A 30 2.50 -6.33 -4.09
CA SER A 30 2.63 -5.81 -2.72
C SER A 30 3.74 -4.78 -2.60
N THR A 31 3.47 -3.75 -1.82
CA THR A 31 4.43 -2.67 -1.53
C THR A 31 4.37 -2.33 -0.03
N GLY A 32 5.00 -1.23 0.37
CA GLY A 32 4.88 -0.70 1.71
C GLY A 32 5.31 0.74 1.85
N ILE A 33 5.14 1.25 3.06
CA ILE A 33 5.56 2.59 3.42
C ILE A 33 6.00 2.61 4.88
N TRP A 34 7.03 3.40 5.17
CA TRP A 34 7.45 3.62 6.53
C TRP A 34 6.67 4.76 7.16
N ILE A 35 6.09 4.49 8.32
CA ILE A 35 5.27 5.44 9.05
C ILE A 35 5.91 5.70 10.41
N MET A 36 6.18 6.97 10.68
CA MET A 36 6.56 7.44 12.02
C MET A 36 5.31 7.53 12.88
N SER A 37 5.20 6.66 13.89
CA SER A 37 4.04 6.60 14.78
C SER A 37 4.44 6.28 16.22
N ASP A 38 3.50 6.42 17.16
CA ASP A 38 3.67 6.02 18.55
C ASP A 38 3.38 4.51 18.78
N SER A 39 2.55 3.92 17.93
CA SER A 39 2.00 2.56 18.04
C SER A 39 1.89 1.85 16.69
N ASP A 40 1.82 0.52 16.71
CA ASP A 40 1.58 -0.29 15.51
C ASP A 40 0.18 -0.04 14.97
N GLU A 41 -0.80 0.12 15.87
CA GLU A 41 -2.19 0.40 15.56
C GLU A 41 -2.35 1.72 14.82
N ALA A 42 -1.69 2.79 15.28
CA ALA A 42 -1.73 4.08 14.57
C ALA A 42 -1.10 3.99 13.17
N ALA A 43 0.01 3.23 13.03
CA ALA A 43 0.63 3.02 11.72
C ALA A 43 -0.27 2.18 10.80
N LEU A 44 -0.97 1.17 11.31
CA LEU A 44 -1.93 0.38 10.54
C LEU A 44 -3.08 1.23 10.01
N GLU A 45 -3.71 2.03 10.86
CA GLU A 45 -4.85 2.86 10.46
C GLU A 45 -4.46 3.91 9.41
N TRP A 46 -3.30 4.55 9.58
CA TRP A 46 -2.82 5.49 8.57
C TRP A 46 -2.37 4.78 7.28
N GLY A 47 -1.71 3.63 7.41
CA GLY A 47 -1.30 2.80 6.28
C GLY A 47 -2.46 2.39 5.39
N LYS A 48 -3.61 2.00 5.98
CA LYS A 48 -4.84 1.69 5.22
C LYS A 48 -5.33 2.89 4.41
N THR A 49 -5.24 4.10 4.97
CA THR A 49 -5.62 5.34 4.27
C THR A 49 -4.70 5.61 3.08
N ILE A 50 -3.39 5.37 3.24
CA ILE A 50 -2.42 5.49 2.16
C ILE A 50 -2.66 4.43 1.08
N ALA A 51 -2.92 3.17 1.47
CA ALA A 51 -3.22 2.09 0.53
C ALA A 51 -4.47 2.39 -0.31
N GLU A 52 -5.55 2.84 0.33
CA GLU A 52 -6.77 3.28 -0.37
C GLU A 52 -6.47 4.41 -1.36
N ARG A 53 -5.66 5.38 -0.97
CA ARG A 53 -5.33 6.51 -1.83
C ARG A 53 -4.39 6.13 -2.98
N LEU A 54 -3.41 5.25 -2.74
CA LEU A 54 -2.54 4.73 -3.79
C LEU A 54 -3.36 3.97 -4.84
N VAL A 55 -4.21 3.07 -4.40
CA VAL A 55 -5.06 2.30 -5.30
C VAL A 55 -6.02 3.23 -6.04
N SER A 56 -6.68 4.17 -5.36
CA SER A 56 -7.49 5.19 -6.06
C SER A 56 -6.68 5.91 -7.14
N TYR A 57 -5.44 6.31 -6.84
CA TYR A 57 -4.54 6.98 -7.77
C TYR A 57 -4.18 6.12 -8.98
N LEU A 58 -3.91 4.82 -8.80
CA LEU A 58 -3.63 3.88 -9.90
C LEU A 58 -4.80 3.75 -10.88
N PHE A 59 -6.03 3.95 -10.41
CA PHE A 59 -7.26 3.81 -11.19
C PHE A 59 -7.87 5.16 -11.61
N GLU A 60 -7.32 6.31 -11.19
CA GLU A 60 -7.85 7.66 -11.50
C GLU A 60 -7.91 7.95 -13.02
N HIS A 61 -7.10 7.27 -13.83
CA HIS A 61 -7.09 7.39 -15.29
C HIS A 61 -7.87 6.29 -16.02
N GLU A 62 -8.38 5.31 -15.29
CA GLU A 62 -9.22 4.25 -15.85
C GLU A 62 -10.68 4.69 -15.80
N SER A 63 -11.30 4.85 -16.98
CA SER A 63 -12.60 5.52 -17.11
C SER A 63 -13.79 4.69 -16.60
N ASP A 64 -13.57 3.41 -16.29
CA ASP A 64 -14.65 2.43 -16.24
C ASP A 64 -15.04 1.94 -14.84
N PHE A 65 -14.24 2.17 -13.79
CA PHE A 65 -14.67 1.86 -12.42
C PHE A 65 -13.79 2.51 -11.33
N ALA A 66 -14.43 2.98 -10.26
CA ALA A 66 -13.76 3.28 -9.00
C ALA A 66 -13.39 1.96 -8.33
N TYR A 67 -12.13 1.80 -7.94
CA TYR A 67 -11.63 0.60 -7.28
C TYR A 67 -11.20 0.93 -5.85
N SER A 68 -11.82 0.26 -4.87
CA SER A 68 -11.54 0.48 -3.45
C SER A 68 -10.69 -0.66 -2.89
N TRP A 69 -9.55 -0.29 -2.33
CA TRP A 69 -8.64 -1.23 -1.68
C TRP A 69 -9.29 -1.86 -0.44
N ALA A 70 -10.05 -1.07 0.33
CA ALA A 70 -10.76 -1.55 1.51
C ALA A 70 -11.86 -2.58 1.16
N GLU A 71 -12.57 -2.39 0.04
CA GLU A 71 -13.59 -3.33 -0.42
C GLU A 71 -12.98 -4.62 -0.98
N ALA A 72 -11.79 -4.53 -1.61
CA ALA A 72 -11.03 -5.67 -2.11
C ALA A 72 -10.39 -6.52 -1.00
N ARG A 73 -10.29 -6.01 0.24
CA ARG A 73 -9.86 -6.75 1.45
C ARG A 73 -8.45 -7.36 1.35
N PHE A 74 -7.53 -6.67 0.69
CA PHE A 74 -6.13 -7.11 0.61
C PHE A 74 -5.48 -7.28 1.98
N ALA A 75 -4.52 -8.21 2.03
CA ALA A 75 -3.68 -8.41 3.20
C ALA A 75 -2.87 -7.14 3.52
N HIS A 76 -2.74 -6.82 4.80
CA HIS A 76 -1.93 -5.72 5.29
C HIS A 76 -1.42 -6.00 6.71
N TRP A 77 -0.22 -5.54 7.02
CA TRP A 77 0.41 -5.77 8.32
C TRP A 77 1.51 -4.75 8.63
N ILE A 78 1.94 -4.71 9.89
CA ILE A 78 3.21 -4.08 10.26
C ILE A 78 4.29 -5.15 10.18
N GLU A 79 5.26 -4.96 9.30
CA GLU A 79 6.38 -5.87 9.16
C GLU A 79 7.27 -5.84 10.41
N LYS A 80 7.72 -7.02 10.83
CA LYS A 80 8.56 -7.24 12.01
C LYS A 80 9.84 -8.02 11.69
N ASP A 81 9.90 -8.71 10.56
CA ASP A 81 11.10 -9.44 10.15
C ASP A 81 12.27 -8.47 9.87
N PRO A 82 13.39 -8.58 10.58
CA PRO A 82 14.52 -7.65 10.41
C PRO A 82 15.10 -7.61 9.00
N SER A 83 15.06 -8.73 8.27
CA SER A 83 15.61 -8.81 6.91
C SER A 83 14.70 -8.08 5.93
N ALA A 84 13.38 -8.26 6.06
CA ALA A 84 12.38 -7.52 5.29
C ALA A 84 12.44 -6.02 5.58
N LEU A 85 12.60 -5.63 6.84
CA LEU A 85 12.80 -4.24 7.24
C LEU A 85 14.06 -3.63 6.60
N ALA A 86 15.18 -4.36 6.57
CA ALA A 86 16.40 -3.89 5.94
C ALA A 86 16.23 -3.74 4.41
N ALA A 87 15.60 -4.72 3.75
CA ALA A 87 15.37 -4.71 2.31
C ALA A 87 14.45 -3.55 1.87
N ALA A 88 13.52 -3.14 2.74
CA ALA A 88 12.57 -2.08 2.50
C ALA A 88 13.12 -0.66 2.79
N SER A 89 14.42 -0.49 3.05
CA SER A 89 14.97 0.80 3.50
C SER A 89 14.75 1.95 2.51
N TYR A 90 14.60 1.62 1.23
CA TYR A 90 14.41 2.56 0.11
C TYR A 90 13.00 3.14 0.03
N LEU A 91 12.01 2.52 0.69
CA LEU A 91 10.63 2.98 0.64
C LEU A 91 10.47 4.35 1.33
N PRO A 92 9.51 5.18 0.87
CA PRO A 92 9.22 6.48 1.45
C PRO A 92 8.96 6.41 2.97
N VAL A 93 9.27 7.51 3.66
CA VAL A 93 8.99 7.70 5.09
C VAL A 93 8.04 8.88 5.25
N VAL A 94 6.95 8.69 6.01
CA VAL A 94 5.97 9.73 6.32
C VAL A 94 5.63 9.70 7.81
N THR A 95 5.04 10.78 8.31
CA THR A 95 4.40 10.81 9.63
C THR A 95 2.89 10.55 9.51
N ILE A 96 2.23 10.17 10.61
CA ILE A 96 0.76 10.09 10.65
C ILE A 96 0.14 11.41 10.17
N GLY A 97 -0.80 11.32 9.23
CA GLY A 97 -1.48 12.46 8.61
C GLY A 97 -0.78 13.02 7.37
N GLU A 98 0.44 12.59 7.07
CA GLU A 98 1.19 12.98 5.87
C GLU A 98 1.01 11.93 4.76
N MET A 99 0.59 12.38 3.58
CA MET A 99 0.46 11.54 2.39
C MET A 99 1.80 11.50 1.64
N PRO A 100 2.30 10.32 1.24
CA PRO A 100 3.50 10.24 0.39
C PRO A 100 3.25 10.84 -1.00
N ASN A 101 4.34 11.06 -1.74
CA ASN A 101 4.23 11.26 -3.17
C ASN A 101 3.75 9.95 -3.84
N LEU A 102 2.47 9.92 -4.21
CA LEU A 102 1.82 8.73 -4.77
C LEU A 102 2.39 8.32 -6.12
N ALA A 103 2.91 9.26 -6.93
CA ALA A 103 3.55 8.92 -8.19
C ALA A 103 4.83 8.10 -7.96
N VAL A 104 5.64 8.48 -6.97
CA VAL A 104 6.86 7.74 -6.60
C VAL A 104 6.52 6.40 -5.95
N LEU A 105 5.49 6.36 -5.09
CA LEU A 105 5.06 5.10 -4.49
C LEU A 105 4.47 4.13 -5.52
N ALA A 106 3.79 4.67 -6.55
CA ALA A 106 3.25 3.89 -7.65
C ALA A 106 4.32 3.29 -8.58
N GLU A 107 5.54 3.84 -8.61
CA GLU A 107 6.65 3.25 -9.37
C GLU A 107 7.20 1.96 -8.72
N ASP A 108 6.97 1.77 -7.42
CA ASP A 108 7.27 0.52 -6.69
C ASP A 108 6.08 -0.45 -6.70
N ALA A 109 4.94 -0.04 -7.26
CA ALA A 109 3.67 -0.75 -7.29
C ALA A 109 3.37 -1.42 -8.64
#